data_AF-A0A7Y2ZR77-F1
#
_entry.id   AF-A0A7Y2ZR77-F1
#
_cell.length_a   1.000
_cell.length_b   1.000
_cell.length_c   1.000
_cell.angle_alpha   90.00
_cell.angle_beta   90.00
_cell.angle_gamma   90.00
#
_symmetry.space_group_name_H-M   'P 1'
#
loop_
_entity.id
_entity.type
_entity.pdbx_description
1 polymer ?
#
loop_
_entity_poly.entity_id
_entity_poly.type
_entity_poly.pdbx_seq_one_letter_code
_entity_poly.pdbx_strand_id
1 'polypeptide(L)'
;LYDYDRQKGEQLNVLIIDGESINNIDSTAIHAFKEIVLDFNSREIEVYFTGIKGPVRDKFNSSGFIKVAKEGHFFLSIQEAIDFYEAKQKNKANTKIYKKYVEQVNK
;
A
#
# COMPACT_ATOMS: atom_id res chain seq x y z
N LEU A 1 14.10 4.52 -6.68
CA LEU A 1 13.11 3.56 -6.11
C LEU A 1 13.72 2.17 -5.98
N TYR A 2 14.01 1.48 -7.10
CA TYR A 2 14.51 0.10 -7.08
C TYR A 2 15.85 -0.11 -6.36
N ASP A 3 16.72 0.90 -6.27
CA ASP A 3 17.91 0.82 -5.42
C ASP A 3 17.57 0.70 -3.93
N TYR A 4 16.57 1.46 -3.45
CA TYR A 4 16.11 1.39 -2.06
C TYR A 4 15.39 0.07 -1.77
N ASP A 5 14.61 -0.43 -2.74
CA ASP A 5 14.01 -1.78 -2.70
C ASP A 5 15.11 -2.84 -2.51
N ARG A 6 16.16 -2.83 -3.34
CA ARG A 6 17.31 -3.74 -3.19
C ARG A 6 18.03 -3.60 -1.85
N GLN A 7 18.21 -2.37 -1.35
CA GLN A 7 18.87 -2.14 -0.07
C GLN A 7 18.05 -2.68 1.12
N LYS A 8 16.71 -2.59 1.06
CA LYS A 8 15.82 -3.12 2.09
C LYS A 8 15.61 -4.63 1.94
N GLY A 9 15.62 -5.14 0.72
CA GLY A 9 15.43 -6.56 0.39
C GLY A 9 14.15 -7.11 1.02
N GLU A 10 14.27 -8.28 1.63
CA GLU A 10 13.16 -9.02 2.28
C GLU A 10 12.52 -8.26 3.46
N GLN A 11 13.15 -7.21 3.98
CA GLN A 11 12.59 -6.40 5.06
C GLN A 11 11.59 -5.35 4.57
N LEU A 12 11.49 -5.12 3.26
CA LEU A 12 10.53 -4.17 2.71
C LEU A 12 9.13 -4.77 2.74
N ASN A 13 8.24 -4.18 3.54
CA ASN A 13 6.85 -4.65 3.66
C ASN A 13 5.82 -3.65 3.09
N VAL A 14 6.18 -2.36 3.03
CA VAL A 14 5.31 -1.29 2.56
C VAL A 14 6.11 -0.27 1.74
N LEU A 15 5.56 0.15 0.62
CA LEU A 15 5.99 1.33 -0.15
C LEU A 15 4.94 2.43 -0.01
N ILE A 16 5.34 3.58 0.53
CA ILE A 16 4.48 4.77 0.60
C ILE A 16 4.93 5.77 -0.46
N ILE A 17 4.01 6.16 -1.34
CA ILE A 17 4.21 7.17 -2.37
C ILE A 17 3.54 8.46 -1.90
N ASP A 18 4.37 9.42 -1.52
CA ASP A 18 3.89 10.75 -1.17
C ASP A 18 3.68 11.61 -2.43
N GLY A 19 2.42 11.92 -2.71
CA GLY A 19 2.01 12.70 -3.87
C GLY A 19 1.66 14.15 -3.56
N GLU A 20 1.98 14.68 -2.37
CA GLU A 20 1.70 16.09 -2.01
C GLU A 20 2.23 17.09 -3.06
N SER A 21 3.39 16.80 -3.65
CA SER A 21 4.02 17.63 -4.69
C SER A 21 3.44 17.44 -6.09
N ILE A 22 2.58 16.43 -6.31
CA ILE A 22 2.01 16.11 -7.63
C ILE A 22 0.75 16.96 -7.86
N ASN A 23 0.89 18.01 -8.66
CA ASN A 23 -0.22 18.92 -8.98
C ASN A 23 -1.11 18.43 -10.13
N ASN A 24 -0.56 17.61 -11.02
CA ASN A 24 -1.25 17.08 -12.19
C ASN A 24 -0.60 15.76 -12.61
N ILE A 25 -1.34 14.93 -13.34
CA ILE A 25 -0.85 13.65 -13.85
C ILE A 25 -1.43 13.33 -15.23
N ASP A 26 -0.73 12.54 -16.05
CA ASP A 26 -1.20 12.08 -17.35
C ASP A 26 -1.36 10.55 -17.40
N SER A 27 -1.80 10.03 -18.54
CA SER A 27 -2.00 8.58 -18.72
C SER A 27 -0.70 7.79 -18.62
N THR A 28 0.43 8.34 -19.06
CA THR A 28 1.75 7.68 -19.00
C THR A 28 2.20 7.50 -17.55
N ALA A 29 2.10 8.54 -16.73
CA ALA A 29 2.42 8.45 -15.31
C ALA A 29 1.46 7.52 -14.55
N ILE A 30 0.17 7.52 -14.89
CA ILE A 30 -0.78 6.54 -14.33
C ILE A 30 -0.39 5.11 -14.70
N HIS A 31 0.03 4.86 -15.94
CA HIS A 31 0.51 3.55 -16.36
C HIS A 31 1.73 3.11 -15.56
N ALA A 32 2.71 3.99 -15.37
CA ALA A 32 3.89 3.71 -14.55
C ALA A 32 3.52 3.38 -13.10
N PHE A 33 2.58 4.10 -12.50
CA PHE A 33 2.09 3.76 -11.16
C PHE A 33 1.38 2.41 -11.10
N LYS A 34 0.63 2.03 -12.16
CA LYS A 34 0.02 0.69 -12.24
C LYS A 34 1.09 -0.40 -12.22
N GLU A 35 2.16 -0.24 -13.00
CA GLU A 35 3.27 -1.20 -13.03
C GLU A 35 3.95 -1.31 -11.67
N ILE A 36 4.23 -0.19 -10.99
CA ILE A 36 4.78 -0.19 -9.63
C ILE A 36 3.86 -0.93 -8.66
N VAL A 37 2.56 -0.63 -8.67
CA VAL A 37 1.59 -1.29 -7.78
C VAL A 37 1.55 -2.81 -8.03
N LEU A 38 1.55 -3.24 -9.29
CA LEU A 38 1.49 -4.65 -9.64
C LEU A 38 2.78 -5.40 -9.27
N ASP A 39 3.93 -4.82 -9.57
CA ASP A 39 5.24 -5.40 -9.25
C ASP A 39 5.41 -5.59 -7.73
N PHE A 40 5.18 -4.55 -6.93
CA PHE A 40 5.35 -4.62 -5.49
C PHE A 40 4.31 -5.54 -4.83
N ASN A 41 3.04 -5.50 -5.25
CA ASN A 41 2.02 -6.42 -4.74
C ASN A 41 2.30 -7.88 -5.10
N SER A 42 2.97 -8.16 -6.24
CA SER A 42 3.35 -9.54 -6.62
C SER A 42 4.33 -10.18 -5.63
N ARG A 43 5.04 -9.34 -4.86
CA ARG A 43 5.96 -9.72 -3.78
C ARG A 43 5.37 -9.51 -2.39
N GLU A 44 4.05 -9.36 -2.29
CA GLU A 44 3.31 -9.08 -1.05
C GLU A 44 3.70 -7.77 -0.34
N ILE A 45 4.32 -6.83 -1.06
CA ILE A 45 4.66 -5.51 -0.55
C ILE A 45 3.46 -4.58 -0.79
N GLU A 46 2.90 -4.01 0.27
CA GLU A 46 1.74 -3.13 0.14
C GLU A 46 2.17 -1.76 -0.38
N VAL A 47 1.43 -1.22 -1.36
CA VAL A 47 1.66 0.14 -1.88
C VAL A 47 0.56 1.06 -1.40
N TYR A 48 0.94 2.19 -0.79
CA TYR A 48 0.04 3.24 -0.31
C TYR A 48 0.36 4.57 -0.98
N PHE A 49 -0.68 5.41 -1.13
CA PHE A 49 -0.57 6.76 -1.68
C PHE A 49 -1.00 7.78 -0.63
N THR A 50 -0.24 8.85 -0.47
CA THR A 50 -0.54 9.92 0.49
C THR A 50 -0.55 11.28 -0.18
N GLY A 51 -1.23 12.27 0.40
CA GLY A 51 -1.17 13.66 -0.05
C GLY A 51 -1.75 13.93 -1.46
N ILE A 52 -2.54 13.01 -2.02
CA ILE A 52 -3.04 13.14 -3.40
C ILE A 52 -4.06 14.30 -3.50
N LYS A 53 -3.72 15.29 -4.32
CA LYS A 53 -4.57 16.46 -4.60
C LYS A 53 -5.80 16.09 -5.43
N GLY A 54 -6.88 16.86 -5.28
CA GLY A 54 -8.16 16.66 -5.96
C GLY A 54 -8.04 16.33 -7.46
N PRO A 55 -7.39 17.18 -8.28
CA PRO A 55 -7.25 16.92 -9.71
C PRO A 55 -6.54 15.60 -10.05
N VAL A 56 -5.54 15.20 -9.26
CA VAL A 56 -4.82 13.92 -9.45
C VAL A 56 -5.69 12.74 -9.03
N ARG A 57 -6.41 12.87 -7.91
CA ARG A 57 -7.36 11.86 -7.43
C ARG A 57 -8.47 11.61 -8.45
N ASP A 58 -9.00 12.65 -9.09
CA ASP A 58 -10.05 12.51 -10.10
C ASP A 58 -9.54 11.76 -11.34
N LYS A 59 -8.29 12.00 -11.75
CA LYS A 59 -7.62 11.25 -12.83
C LYS A 59 -7.33 9.80 -12.43
N PHE A 60 -6.91 9.55 -11.20
CA PHE A 60 -6.75 8.20 -10.68
C PHE A 60 -8.08 7.43 -10.66
N ASN A 61 -9.17 8.08 -10.26
CA ASN A 61 -10.49 7.45 -10.22
C ASN A 61 -11.00 7.13 -11.64
N SER A 62 -11.01 8.13 -12.52
CA SER A 62 -11.52 7.98 -13.90
C SER A 62 -10.71 6.98 -14.74
N SER A 63 -9.41 6.81 -14.47
CA SER A 63 -8.55 5.82 -15.13
C SER A 63 -8.64 4.39 -14.56
N GLY A 64 -9.47 4.19 -13.53
CA GLY A 64 -9.59 2.92 -12.80
C GLY A 64 -8.37 2.57 -11.94
N PHE A 65 -7.42 3.50 -11.77
CA PHE A 65 -6.19 3.26 -11.02
C PHE A 65 -6.46 2.93 -9.55
N ILE A 66 -7.42 3.62 -8.90
CA ILE A 66 -7.75 3.40 -7.49
C ILE A 66 -8.11 1.93 -7.23
N LYS A 67 -8.81 1.26 -8.16
CA LYS A 67 -9.16 -0.16 -8.03
C LYS A 67 -7.93 -1.06 -8.08
N VAL A 68 -6.95 -0.74 -8.93
CA VAL A 68 -5.67 -1.46 -9.02
C VAL A 68 -4.85 -1.27 -7.75
N ALA A 69 -4.81 -0.04 -7.22
CA ALA A 69 -4.09 0.32 -5.99
C ALA A 69 -4.79 -0.09 -4.69
N LYS A 70 -6.05 -0.56 -4.78
CA LYS A 70 -7.00 -0.80 -3.67
C LYS A 70 -7.50 0.51 -3.05
N GLU A 71 -8.82 0.64 -2.92
CA GLU A 71 -9.47 1.87 -2.44
C GLU A 71 -9.01 2.28 -1.04
N GLY A 72 -8.80 1.33 -0.12
CA GLY A 72 -8.35 1.58 1.24
C GLY A 72 -6.87 1.89 1.41
N HIS A 73 -6.13 2.14 0.33
CA HIS A 73 -4.68 2.39 0.33
C HIS A 73 -4.33 3.86 0.02
N PHE A 74 -5.30 4.76 0.13
CA PHE A 74 -5.12 6.21 -0.05
C PHE A 74 -5.36 6.92 1.28
N PHE A 75 -4.39 7.73 1.71
CA PHE A 75 -4.41 8.41 3.00
C PHE A 75 -4.12 9.90 2.84
N LEU A 76 -4.48 10.72 3.83
CA LEU A 76 -4.16 12.14 3.80
C LEU A 76 -2.69 12.38 4.12
N SER A 77 -2.11 11.59 5.04
CA SER A 77 -0.72 11.73 5.49
C SER A 77 0.05 10.41 5.52
N ILE A 78 1.38 10.50 5.57
CA ILE A 78 2.27 9.35 5.77
C ILE A 78 1.99 8.66 7.11
N GLN A 79 1.72 9.43 8.17
CA GLN A 79 1.45 8.87 9.49
C GLN A 79 0.20 8.00 9.48
N GLU A 80 -0.89 8.44 8.84
CA GLU A 80 -2.11 7.64 8.71
C GLU A 80 -1.87 6.31 7.99
N ALA A 81 -1.03 6.32 6.93
CA ALA A 81 -0.68 5.11 6.19
C ALA A 81 0.13 4.12 7.06
N ILE A 82 1.04 4.64 7.89
CA ILE A 82 1.82 3.83 8.85
C ILE A 82 0.91 3.27 9.94
N ASP A 83 0.04 4.09 10.54
CA ASP A 83 -0.89 3.67 11.59
C ASP A 83 -1.82 2.55 11.10
N PHE A 84 -2.33 2.70 9.87
CA PHE A 84 -3.15 1.68 9.22
C PHE A 84 -2.39 0.35 9.07
N TYR A 85 -1.15 0.39 8.58
CA TYR A 85 -0.33 -0.79 8.42
C TYR A 85 -0.06 -1.49 9.76
N GLU A 86 0.38 -0.73 10.77
CA GLU A 86 0.66 -1.29 12.09
C GLU A 86 -0.58 -1.91 12.74
N ALA A 87 -1.73 -1.25 12.65
CA ALA A 87 -2.99 -1.78 13.17
C ALA A 87 -3.35 -3.11 12.47
N LYS A 88 -3.17 -3.20 11.15
CA LYS A 88 -3.38 -4.42 10.38
C LYS A 88 -2.46 -5.55 10.83
N GLN A 89 -1.19 -5.26 11.10
CA GLN A 89 -0.22 -6.26 11.55
C GLN A 89 -0.54 -6.76 12.97
N LYS A 90 -0.93 -5.87 13.90
CA LYS A 90 -1.40 -6.23 15.25
C LYS A 90 -2.64 -7.13 15.18
N ASN A 91 -3.61 -6.80 14.33
CA ASN A 91 -4.80 -7.62 14.13
C ASN A 91 -4.46 -9.01 13.57
N LYS A 92 -3.59 -9.10 12.54
CA LYS A 92 -3.11 -10.38 12.01
C LYS A 92 -2.42 -11.23 13.10
N ALA A 93 -1.61 -10.60 13.96
CA ALA A 93 -0.94 -11.29 15.07
C ALA A 93 -1.96 -11.85 16.08
N ASN A 94 -2.96 -11.05 16.46
CA ASN A 94 -4.03 -11.48 17.36
C ASN A 94 -4.81 -12.65 16.75
N THR A 95 -5.23 -12.56 15.48
CA THR A 95 -5.93 -13.66 14.80
C THR A 95 -5.10 -14.95 14.76
N LYS A 96 -3.79 -14.86 14.54
CA LYS A 96 -2.88 -16.02 14.59
C LYS A 96 -2.82 -16.65 16.00
N ILE A 97 -2.77 -15.83 17.05
CA ILE A 97 -2.80 -16.30 18.44
C ILE A 97 -4.12 -17.05 18.73
N TYR A 98 -5.26 -16.45 18.39
CA TYR A 98 -6.58 -17.08 18.57
C TYR A 98 -6.70 -18.40 17.80
N LYS A 99 -6.25 -18.44 16.54
CA LYS A 99 -6.26 -19.67 15.73
C LYS A 99 -5.43 -20.79 16.39
N LYS A 100 -4.21 -20.48 16.85
CA LYS A 100 -3.33 -21.42 17.56
C LYS A 100 -3.95 -21.93 18.87
N TYR A 101 -4.72 -21.10 19.58
CA TYR A 101 -5.41 -21.52 20.80
C TYR A 101 -6.52 -22.54 20.50
N VAL A 102 -7.35 -22.31 19.48
CA VAL A 102 -8.45 -23.20 19.10
C VAL A 102 -7.96 -24.56 18.56
N GLU A 103 -6.80 -24.59 17.92
CA GLU A 103 -6.22 -25.82 17.34
C GLU A 103 -5.50 -26.71 18.37
N GLN A 104 -5.37 -26.30 19.63
CA GLN A 104 -4.77 -27.13 20.68
C GLN A 104 -5.71 -28.25 21.12
N VAL A 105 -5.31 -29.49 20.84
CA VAL A 105 -5.99 -30.71 21.33
C VAL A 105 -5.28 -31.18 22.61
N ASN A 106 -6.02 -31.28 23.72
CA ASN A 106 -5.50 -31.89 24.95
C ASN A 106 -5.35 -33.40 24.73
N LYS A 107 -4.14 -33.93 24.92
CA LYS A 107 -3.86 -35.37 25.00
C LYS A 107 -3.86 -35.84 26.44
#